data_AF-A0A952TWN9-F1
#
_entry.id   AF-A0A952TWN9-F1
#
_cell.length_a   1.000
_cell.length_b   1.000
_cell.length_c   1.000
_cell.angle_alpha   90.00
_cell.angle_beta   90.00
_cell.angle_gamma   90.00
#
_symmetry.space_group_name_H-M   'P 1'
#
loop_
_entity.id
_entity.type
_entity.pdbx_description
1 polymer ?
#
loop_
_entity_poly.entity_id
_entity_poly.type
_entity_poly.pdbx_seq_one_letter_code
_entity_poly.pdbx_strand_id
1 'polypeptide(L)'
;MYEWFQSLTGAWGRPLLDWYLANSWVNLPLIGYGIFLLLAWRNYDLIEQRLVDSWLAQAKDKKGKAKLPSQPETDWDAAVAGLSYPFLAQRGYLWLHKNTAENAAKIINLHRVRTRAEWRLERM
;
A
#
# COMPACT_ATOMS: atom_id res chain seq x y z
N MET A 1 22.46 -12.26 24.55
CA MET A 1 21.04 -12.19 24.15
C MET A 1 20.18 -13.14 25.00
N TYR A 2 20.58 -14.41 25.17
CA TYR A 2 19.89 -15.40 26.02
C TYR A 2 19.80 -15.01 27.50
N GLU A 3 20.91 -14.54 28.09
CA GLU A 3 20.94 -14.10 29.51
C GLU A 3 20.11 -12.84 29.80
N TRP A 4 20.07 -11.91 28.83
CA TRP A 4 19.26 -10.69 28.90
C TRP A 4 17.75 -10.98 28.84
N PHE A 5 17.34 -11.99 28.06
CA PHE A 5 15.94 -12.40 27.99
C PHE A 5 15.52 -13.08 29.31
N GLN A 6 16.39 -13.89 29.91
CA GLN A 6 16.13 -14.52 31.22
C GLN A 6 16.01 -13.50 32.36
N SER A 7 16.81 -12.43 32.37
CA SER A 7 16.69 -11.39 33.39
C SER A 7 15.38 -10.60 33.32
N LEU A 8 14.74 -10.52 32.15
CA LEU A 8 13.47 -9.80 31.96
C LEU A 8 12.23 -10.64 32.23
N THR A 9 12.31 -11.96 32.06
CA THR A 9 11.13 -12.86 32.03
C THR A 9 11.10 -13.85 33.19
N GLY A 10 12.13 -13.84 34.06
CA GLY A 10 12.18 -14.66 35.27
C GLY A 10 12.08 -16.17 34.98
N ALA A 11 11.48 -16.93 35.90
CA ALA A 11 11.36 -18.39 35.80
C ALA A 11 10.60 -18.89 34.55
N TRP A 12 9.80 -18.03 33.92
CA TRP A 12 9.01 -18.36 32.73
C TRP A 12 9.75 -18.12 31.41
N GLY A 13 10.88 -17.40 31.44
CA GLY A 13 11.64 -17.03 30.26
C GLY A 13 12.20 -18.20 29.48
N ARG A 14 12.81 -19.15 30.19
CA ARG A 14 13.44 -20.31 29.59
C ARG A 14 12.42 -21.28 28.98
N PRO A 15 11.34 -21.68 29.69
CA PRO A 15 10.27 -22.49 29.10
C PRO A 15 9.61 -21.82 27.88
N LEU A 16 9.39 -20.51 27.91
CA LEU A 16 8.77 -19.79 26.79
C LEU A 16 9.67 -19.74 25.57
N LEU A 17 10.96 -19.48 25.77
CA LEU A 17 11.94 -19.44 24.69
C LEU A 17 12.17 -20.84 24.08
N ASP A 18 12.27 -21.87 24.91
CA ASP A 18 12.41 -23.25 24.45
C ASP A 18 11.15 -23.71 23.68
N TRP A 19 9.96 -23.32 24.16
CA TRP A 19 8.71 -23.54 23.42
C TRP A 19 8.71 -22.79 22.08
N TYR A 20 9.12 -21.53 22.04
CA TYR A 20 9.17 -20.74 20.80
C TYR A 20 10.16 -21.32 19.78
N LEU A 21 11.35 -21.75 20.24
CA LEU A 21 12.33 -22.41 19.39
C LEU A 21 11.81 -23.75 18.84
N ALA A 22 11.13 -24.53 19.68
CA ALA A 22 10.47 -25.77 19.27
C ALA A 22 9.26 -25.53 18.34
N ASN A 23 8.64 -24.34 18.41
CA ASN A 23 7.45 -23.96 17.65
C ASN A 23 7.72 -22.77 16.71
N SER A 24 8.90 -22.72 16.10
CA SER A 24 9.29 -21.63 15.19
C SER A 24 8.38 -21.48 13.97
N TRP A 25 7.59 -22.52 13.66
CA TRP A 25 6.51 -22.52 12.67
C TRP A 25 5.40 -21.50 12.97
N VAL A 26 5.26 -21.03 14.22
CA VAL A 26 4.32 -19.96 14.64
C VAL A 26 4.63 -18.64 13.91
N ASN A 27 5.83 -18.47 13.35
CA ASN A 27 6.16 -17.33 12.51
C ASN A 27 5.59 -17.43 11.08
N LEU A 28 5.22 -18.62 10.60
CA LEU A 28 4.71 -18.80 9.23
C LEU A 28 3.43 -18.00 8.96
N PRO A 29 2.43 -17.96 9.86
CA PRO A 29 1.29 -17.06 9.72
C PRO A 29 1.68 -15.58 9.61
N LEU A 30 2.67 -15.12 10.39
CA LEU A 30 3.14 -13.73 10.34
C LEU A 30 3.80 -13.41 9.00
N ILE A 31 4.65 -14.31 8.50
CA ILE A 31 5.29 -14.18 7.19
C ILE A 31 4.23 -14.21 6.09
N GLY A 32 3.29 -15.15 6.16
CA GLY A 32 2.17 -15.26 5.22
C GLY A 32 1.36 -13.98 5.18
N TYR A 33 0.97 -13.45 6.33
CA TYR A 33 0.26 -12.18 6.42
C TYR A 33 1.08 -11.01 5.85
N GLY A 34 2.38 -10.98 6.11
CA GLY A 34 3.30 -10.00 5.50
C GLY A 34 3.27 -10.05 3.96
N ILE A 35 3.29 -11.25 3.37
CA ILE A 35 3.17 -11.43 1.91
C ILE A 35 1.82 -10.91 1.41
N PHE A 36 0.72 -11.22 2.11
CA PHE A 36 -0.62 -10.72 1.77
C PHE A 36 -0.68 -9.19 1.79
N LEU A 37 -0.02 -8.56 2.76
CA LEU A 37 0.09 -7.10 2.84
C LEU A 37 0.92 -6.51 1.71
N LEU A 38 2.05 -7.12 1.35
CA LEU A 38 2.87 -6.66 0.23
C LEU A 38 2.10 -6.68 -1.09
N LEU A 39 1.30 -7.74 -1.32
CA LEU A 39 0.42 -7.81 -2.49
C LEU A 39 -0.68 -6.74 -2.46
N ALA A 40 -1.23 -6.44 -1.28
CA ALA A 40 -2.22 -5.39 -1.10
C ALA A 40 -1.63 -3.98 -1.37
N TRP A 41 -0.40 -3.72 -0.90
CA TRP A 41 0.32 -2.48 -1.20
C TRP A 41 0.70 -2.37 -2.67
N ARG A 42 1.03 -3.48 -3.34
CA ARG A 42 1.26 -3.48 -4.79
C ARG A 42 0.02 -3.01 -5.55
N ASN A 43 -1.17 -3.49 -5.17
CA ASN A 43 -2.42 -3.01 -5.77
C ASN A 43 -2.63 -1.51 -5.54
N TYR A 44 -2.36 -1.03 -4.31
CA TYR A 44 -2.43 0.39 -3.98
C TYR A 44 -1.50 1.23 -4.88
N ASP A 45 -0.25 0.82 -5.06
CA ASP A 45 0.71 1.52 -5.92
C ASP A 45 0.29 1.51 -7.40
N LEU A 46 -0.27 0.40 -7.89
CA LEU A 46 -0.79 0.29 -9.27
C LEU A 46 -1.99 1.21 -9.49
N ILE A 47 -2.91 1.30 -8.53
CA ILE A 47 -4.04 2.23 -8.60
C ILE A 47 -3.53 3.68 -8.64
N GLU A 48 -2.61 4.06 -7.75
CA GLU A 48 -2.01 5.41 -7.76
C GLU A 48 -1.37 5.73 -9.12
N GLN A 49 -0.64 4.79 -9.73
CA GLN A 49 -0.02 4.98 -11.04
C GLN A 49 -1.05 5.20 -12.15
N ARG A 50 -2.08 4.34 -12.22
CA ARG A 50 -3.15 4.47 -13.21
C ARG A 50 -3.89 5.80 -13.11
N LEU A 51 -4.12 6.28 -11.88
CA LEU A 51 -4.73 7.58 -11.66
C LEU A 51 -3.84 8.72 -12.12
N VAL A 52 -2.54 8.66 -11.81
CA VAL A 52 -1.57 9.64 -12.33
C VAL A 52 -1.61 9.67 -13.85
N ASP A 53 -1.54 8.52 -14.50
CA ASP A 53 -1.53 8.43 -15.97
C ASP A 53 -2.85 8.95 -16.58
N SER A 54 -4.00 8.65 -15.96
CA SER A 54 -5.30 9.19 -16.36
C SER A 54 -5.36 10.71 -16.22
N TRP A 55 -4.85 11.28 -15.13
CA TRP A 55 -4.83 12.73 -14.92
C TRP A 55 -3.86 13.45 -15.86
N LEU A 56 -2.73 12.82 -16.18
CA LEU A 56 -1.79 13.32 -17.19
C LEU A 56 -2.44 13.37 -18.58
N ALA A 57 -3.24 12.36 -18.95
CA ALA A 57 -3.99 12.36 -20.21
C ALA A 57 -5.03 13.49 -20.28
N GLN A 58 -5.52 13.98 -19.14
CA GLN A 58 -6.43 15.11 -19.04
C GLN A 58 -5.71 16.47 -19.00
N ALA A 59 -4.38 16.50 -18.92
CA ALA A 59 -3.62 17.74 -18.88
C ALA A 59 -3.81 18.52 -20.19
N LYS A 60 -4.05 19.82 -20.08
CA LYS A 60 -4.20 20.72 -21.22
C LYS A 60 -2.99 21.64 -21.31
N ASP A 61 -2.51 21.88 -22.51
CA ASP A 61 -1.53 22.94 -22.74
C ASP A 61 -2.21 24.30 -22.57
N LYS A 62 -1.73 25.08 -21.60
CA LYS A 62 -2.09 26.49 -21.44
C LYS A 62 -0.82 27.31 -21.52
N LYS A 63 -0.66 28.02 -22.64
CA LYS A 63 0.44 28.98 -22.87
C LYS A 63 1.83 28.32 -22.79
N GLY A 64 2.00 27.14 -23.38
CA GLY A 64 3.28 26.43 -23.46
C GLY A 64 3.68 25.71 -22.16
N LYS A 65 2.73 25.51 -21.24
CA LYS A 65 2.90 24.73 -20.01
C LYS A 65 1.69 23.83 -19.83
N ALA A 66 1.90 22.53 -19.92
CA ALA A 66 0.88 21.54 -19.60
C ALA A 66 0.49 21.67 -18.12
N LYS A 67 -0.81 21.80 -17.84
CA LYS A 67 -1.34 21.87 -16.47
C LYS A 67 -2.47 20.87 -16.29
N LEU A 68 -2.51 20.26 -15.12
CA LEU A 68 -3.67 19.46 -14.69
C LEU A 68 -4.90 20.35 -14.53
N PRO A 69 -6.10 19.82 -14.81
CA PRO A 69 -7.35 20.48 -14.44
C PRO A 69 -7.44 20.68 -12.91
N SER A 70 -8.25 21.65 -12.47
CA SER A 70 -8.49 21.89 -11.04
C SER A 70 -9.09 20.67 -10.35
N GLN A 71 -10.03 20.01 -11.03
CA GLN A 71 -10.68 18.77 -10.63
C GLN A 71 -10.54 17.76 -11.78
N PRO A 72 -9.49 16.94 -11.78
CA PRO A 72 -9.36 15.84 -12.73
C PRO A 72 -10.46 14.81 -12.48
N GLU A 73 -11.05 14.32 -13.54
CA GLU A 73 -12.00 13.22 -13.46
C GLU A 73 -11.27 11.95 -13.03
N THR A 74 -11.86 11.20 -12.10
CA THR A 74 -11.24 10.02 -11.50
C THR A 74 -12.15 8.82 -11.71
N ASP A 75 -11.80 8.00 -12.70
CA ASP A 75 -12.48 6.73 -12.97
C ASP A 75 -11.92 5.64 -12.06
N TRP A 76 -12.59 5.43 -10.93
CA TRP A 76 -12.19 4.44 -9.93
C TRP A 76 -12.36 3.00 -10.42
N ASP A 77 -13.36 2.73 -11.25
CA ASP A 77 -13.62 1.40 -11.79
C ASP A 77 -12.50 0.98 -12.74
N ALA A 78 -12.08 1.89 -13.64
CA ALA A 78 -10.91 1.67 -14.48
C ALA A 78 -9.62 1.54 -13.66
N ALA A 79 -9.47 2.31 -12.59
CA ALA A 79 -8.28 2.26 -11.75
C ALA A 79 -8.10 0.89 -11.05
N VAL A 80 -9.18 0.23 -10.63
CA VAL A 80 -9.15 -1.08 -9.97
C VAL A 80 -9.22 -2.27 -10.94
N ALA A 81 -9.62 -2.04 -12.20
CA ALA A 81 -9.84 -3.09 -13.18
C ALA A 81 -8.60 -3.96 -13.46
N GLY A 82 -8.78 -5.28 -13.57
CA GLY A 82 -7.70 -6.21 -13.96
C GLY A 82 -6.58 -6.39 -12.93
N LEU A 83 -6.77 -5.94 -11.69
CA LEU A 83 -5.87 -6.26 -10.57
C LEU A 83 -6.09 -7.71 -10.12
N SER A 84 -5.03 -8.52 -10.14
CA SER A 84 -5.12 -9.96 -9.87
C SER A 84 -5.39 -10.32 -8.41
N TYR A 85 -4.99 -9.44 -7.48
CA TYR A 85 -5.11 -9.69 -6.05
C TYR A 85 -6.39 -9.04 -5.49
N PRO A 86 -7.19 -9.71 -4.65
CA PRO A 86 -8.52 -9.24 -4.26
C PRO A 86 -8.53 -8.22 -3.12
N PHE A 87 -7.36 -7.81 -2.60
CA PHE A 87 -7.27 -6.87 -1.49
C PHE A 87 -6.41 -5.64 -1.83
N LEU A 88 -6.63 -4.57 -1.06
CA LEU A 88 -5.80 -3.37 -1.02
C LEU A 88 -5.53 -2.97 0.43
N ALA A 89 -4.43 -2.28 0.64
CA ALA A 89 -4.10 -1.66 1.91
C ALA A 89 -3.42 -0.33 1.63
N GLN A 90 -3.70 0.67 2.45
CA GLN A 90 -2.95 1.90 2.41
C GLN A 90 -1.50 1.62 2.82
N ARG A 91 -0.54 2.24 2.14
CA ARG A 91 0.87 2.05 2.45
C ARG A 91 1.16 2.45 3.91
N GLY A 92 1.81 1.55 4.67
CA GLY A 92 2.08 1.76 6.09
C GLY A 92 0.95 1.35 7.04
N TYR A 93 -0.19 0.91 6.51
CA TYR A 93 -1.30 0.35 7.28
C TYR A 93 -1.32 -1.17 7.13
N LEU A 94 -1.71 -1.84 8.22
CA LEU A 94 -1.86 -3.30 8.27
C LEU A 94 -3.28 -3.75 7.90
N TRP A 95 -4.24 -2.83 7.79
CA TRP A 95 -5.62 -3.23 7.51
C TRP A 95 -5.85 -3.51 6.01
N LEU A 96 -6.44 -4.66 5.72
CA LEU A 96 -6.79 -5.09 4.37
C LEU A 96 -8.25 -4.69 4.07
N HIS A 97 -8.47 -4.12 2.90
CA HIS A 97 -9.78 -3.83 2.34
C HIS A 97 -9.99 -4.63 1.05
N LYS A 98 -11.24 -4.90 0.68
CA LYS A 98 -11.57 -5.56 -0.60
C LYS A 98 -11.28 -4.64 -1.78
N ASN A 99 -10.76 -5.20 -2.87
CA ASN A 99 -10.50 -4.50 -4.14
C ASN A 99 -11.77 -4.07 -4.86
N THR A 100 -12.25 -2.89 -4.50
CA THR A 100 -13.42 -2.22 -5.07
C THR A 100 -13.13 -0.75 -5.30
N ALA A 101 -13.82 -0.15 -6.27
CA ALA A 101 -13.74 1.28 -6.56
C ALA A 101 -14.02 2.13 -5.31
N GLU A 102 -15.03 1.76 -4.52
CA GLU A 102 -15.40 2.44 -3.28
C GLU A 102 -14.25 2.44 -2.25
N ASN A 103 -13.62 1.29 -2.01
CA ASN A 103 -12.52 1.21 -1.04
C ASN A 103 -11.28 1.93 -1.56
N ALA A 104 -10.99 1.85 -2.87
CA ALA A 104 -9.92 2.62 -3.49
C ALA A 104 -10.13 4.12 -3.29
N ALA A 105 -11.34 4.63 -3.54
CA ALA A 105 -11.69 6.04 -3.34
C ALA A 105 -11.52 6.51 -1.89
N LYS A 106 -11.76 5.63 -0.91
CA LYS A 106 -11.61 5.95 0.52
C LYS A 106 -10.16 6.02 0.98
N ILE A 107 -9.30 5.12 0.50
CA ILE A 107 -7.96 4.95 1.05
C ILE A 107 -6.85 5.62 0.23
N ILE A 108 -7.09 5.88 -1.07
CA ILE A 108 -6.10 6.50 -1.94
C ILE A 108 -5.99 7.99 -1.63
N ASN A 109 -4.77 8.44 -1.36
CA ASN A 109 -4.50 9.85 -1.10
C ASN A 109 -4.40 10.64 -2.41
N LEU A 110 -5.51 11.30 -2.81
CA LEU A 110 -5.57 12.10 -4.03
C LEU A 110 -4.59 13.28 -4.06
N HIS A 111 -4.24 13.86 -2.90
CA HIS A 111 -3.22 14.90 -2.85
C HIS A 111 -1.85 14.36 -3.29
N ARG A 112 -1.47 13.16 -2.82
CA ARG A 112 -0.25 12.48 -3.25
C ARG A 112 -0.26 12.13 -4.75
N VAL A 113 -1.40 11.66 -5.27
CA VAL A 113 -1.58 11.41 -6.71
C VAL A 113 -1.36 12.70 -7.49
N ARG A 114 -1.95 13.82 -7.03
CA ARG A 114 -1.80 15.13 -7.67
C ARG A 114 -0.36 15.59 -7.72
N THR A 115 0.32 15.60 -6.57
CA THR A 115 1.73 16.01 -6.48
C THR A 115 2.62 15.18 -7.40
N ARG A 116 2.37 13.86 -7.50
CA ARG A 116 3.10 13.00 -8.44
C ARG A 116 2.82 13.32 -9.90
N ALA A 117 1.57 13.59 -10.25
CA ALA A 117 1.20 13.97 -11.61
C ALA A 117 1.79 15.33 -12.00
N GLU A 118 1.74 16.33 -11.12
CA GLU A 118 2.36 17.64 -11.33
C GLU A 118 3.88 17.52 -11.51
N TRP A 119 4.55 16.76 -10.64
CA TRP A 119 5.98 16.50 -10.75
C TRP A 119 6.38 15.77 -12.04
N ARG A 120 5.52 14.89 -12.56
CA ARG A 120 5.75 14.26 -13.87
C ARG A 120 5.59 15.27 -15.01
N LEU A 121 4.58 16.14 -14.98
CA LEU A 121 4.40 17.18 -15.99
C LEU A 121 5.58 18.15 -16.08
N GLU A 122 6.18 18.52 -14.94
CA GLU A 122 7.35 19.42 -14.92
C GLU A 122 8.59 18.83 -15.59
N ARG A 123 8.62 17.51 -15.80
CA ARG A 123 9.74 16.77 -16.39
C ARG A 123 9.52 16.37 -17.85
N MET A 124 8.35 16.66 -18.42
CA MET A 124 8.02 16.43 -19.83
C MET A 124 8.32 17.70 -20.63
#